data_AF-A0A6P0WUZ7-F1
#
_entry.id   AF-A0A6P0WUZ7-F1
#
_cell.length_a   1.000
_cell.length_b   1.000
_cell.length_c   1.000
_cell.angle_alpha   90.00
_cell.angle_beta   90.00
_cell.angle_gamma   90.00
#
_symmetry.space_group_name_H-M   'P 1'
#
loop_
_entity.id
_entity.type
_entity.pdbx_description
1 polymer ?
#
loop_
_entity_poly.entity_id
_entity_poly.type
_entity_poly.pdbx_seq_one_letter_code
_entity_poly.pdbx_strand_id
1 'polypeptide(L)'
;MNQDTIKSLKQIILVTGPSRSGKSEWAETLAQQTGKLVIYVATAQVDENDPEWSSRIEKHQQRRLNSWKTLLVPVELAATIRGYSESNCCLLVDSLGTWMANLLEQEEEVWESTVQELFESLAQTAATVVFVAEEVGWGVVPAYPIGRLFRDRLGNLVRQLGKIAHPVYLVTGGHVLNLSALGEPLPDSLV
;
A
#
# COMPACT_ATOMS: atom_id res chain seq x y z
N MET A 1 17.14 24.01 -19.93
CA MET A 1 17.36 22.56 -20.03
C MET A 1 18.22 22.18 -18.84
N ASN A 2 17.64 21.64 -17.74
CA ASN A 2 18.36 20.89 -16.70
C ASN A 2 17.44 20.52 -15.53
N GLN A 3 17.73 19.33 -14.97
CA GLN A 3 17.14 18.58 -13.84
C GLN A 3 16.06 17.51 -14.17
N ASP A 4 15.27 17.68 -15.22
CA ASP A 4 14.23 16.69 -15.60
C ASP A 4 14.73 15.53 -16.49
N THR A 5 16.03 15.25 -16.45
CA THR A 5 16.61 14.08 -17.12
C THR A 5 16.16 12.81 -16.41
N ILE A 6 14.97 12.33 -16.78
CA ILE A 6 14.57 10.91 -16.89
C ILE A 6 15.31 10.03 -15.88
N LYS A 7 15.05 10.29 -14.60
CA LYS A 7 15.30 9.31 -13.56
C LYS A 7 14.21 8.25 -13.74
N SER A 8 14.50 7.24 -14.55
CA SER A 8 13.84 5.93 -14.52
C SER A 8 14.13 5.27 -13.18
N LEU A 9 13.68 5.89 -12.09
CA LEU A 9 13.86 5.43 -10.73
C LEU A 9 12.53 4.88 -10.25
N LYS A 10 12.54 3.59 -9.91
CA LYS A 10 11.65 2.96 -8.93
C LYS A 10 10.96 4.00 -8.03
N GLN A 11 9.63 4.06 -8.10
CA GLN A 11 8.80 4.91 -7.26
C GLN A 11 7.98 4.03 -6.34
N ILE A 12 8.32 4.04 -5.06
CA ILE A 12 7.44 3.55 -4.01
C ILE A 12 6.59 4.74 -3.60
N ILE A 13 5.27 4.62 -3.73
CA ILE A 13 4.30 5.66 -3.40
C ILE A 13 3.43 5.14 -2.27
N LEU A 14 3.22 5.96 -1.25
CA LEU A 14 2.38 5.58 -0.12
C LEU A 14 1.17 6.52 -0.04
N VAL A 15 -0.03 5.95 -0.05
CA VAL A 15 -1.29 6.66 0.11
C VAL A 15 -1.95 6.19 1.40
N THR A 16 -1.98 7.06 2.40
CA THR A 16 -2.56 6.78 3.72
C THR A 16 -3.81 7.62 3.97
N GLY A 17 -4.69 7.15 4.85
CA GLY A 17 -5.87 7.91 5.29
C GLY A 17 -6.89 7.05 6.04
N PRO A 18 -7.90 7.67 6.67
CA PRO A 18 -8.98 6.92 7.33
C PRO A 18 -9.84 6.18 6.31
N SER A 19 -10.65 5.24 6.79
CA SER A 19 -11.65 4.53 5.98
C SER A 19 -12.60 5.51 5.30
N ARG A 20 -12.95 5.22 4.04
CA ARG A 20 -13.84 6.05 3.20
C ARG A 20 -13.35 7.49 2.94
N SER A 21 -12.05 7.75 3.08
CA SER A 21 -11.44 9.06 2.77
C SER A 21 -11.30 9.37 1.28
N GLY A 22 -11.33 8.35 0.41
CA GLY A 22 -10.96 8.46 -1.01
C GLY A 22 -9.56 7.93 -1.34
N LYS A 23 -8.83 7.34 -0.37
CA LYS A 23 -7.45 6.86 -0.56
C LYS A 23 -7.25 5.91 -1.74
N SER A 24 -8.15 4.93 -1.93
CA SER A 24 -8.07 4.00 -3.06
C SER A 24 -8.29 4.70 -4.41
N GLU A 25 -9.20 5.68 -4.48
CA GLU A 25 -9.48 6.44 -5.71
C GLU A 25 -8.27 7.29 -6.13
N TRP A 26 -7.60 7.90 -5.14
CA TRP A 26 -6.35 8.62 -5.39
C TRP A 26 -5.23 7.67 -5.84
N ALA A 27 -5.09 6.51 -5.19
CA ALA A 27 -4.10 5.51 -5.56
C ALA A 27 -4.33 4.94 -6.98
N GLU A 28 -5.60 4.72 -7.36
CA GLU A 28 -5.98 4.33 -8.73
C GLU A 28 -5.62 5.43 -9.75
N THR A 29 -5.87 6.70 -9.42
CA THR A 29 -5.49 7.86 -10.25
C THR A 29 -3.98 7.91 -10.48
N LEU A 30 -3.19 7.74 -9.41
CA LEU A 30 -1.72 7.70 -9.49
C LEU A 30 -1.24 6.54 -10.36
N ALA A 31 -1.78 5.34 -10.14
CA ALA A 31 -1.43 4.16 -10.93
C ALA A 31 -1.73 4.37 -12.43
N GLN A 32 -2.87 4.97 -12.76
CA GLN A 32 -3.23 5.29 -14.15
C GLN A 32 -2.28 6.30 -14.78
N GLN A 33 -1.91 7.35 -14.04
CA GLN A 33 -0.99 8.40 -14.52
C GLN A 33 0.41 7.89 -14.84
N THR A 34 0.81 6.73 -14.30
CA THR A 34 2.11 6.13 -14.64
C THR A 34 2.21 5.74 -16.12
N GLY A 35 1.09 5.48 -16.81
CA GLY A 35 1.07 4.94 -18.18
C GLY A 35 1.66 3.53 -18.30
N LYS A 36 1.90 2.84 -17.18
CA LYS A 36 2.50 1.50 -17.09
C LYS A 36 1.43 0.40 -17.16
N LEU A 37 1.88 -0.85 -17.28
CA LEU A 37 1.03 -2.01 -17.04
C LEU A 37 0.62 -2.03 -15.56
N VAL A 38 -0.65 -1.77 -15.27
CA VAL A 38 -1.15 -1.74 -13.89
C VAL A 38 -1.59 -3.13 -13.44
N ILE A 39 -1.03 -3.57 -12.32
CA ILE A 39 -1.38 -4.79 -11.61
C ILE A 39 -2.02 -4.39 -10.28
N TYR A 40 -3.33 -4.54 -10.18
CA TYR A 40 -4.07 -4.37 -8.94
C TYR A 40 -3.88 -5.60 -8.06
N VAL A 41 -3.33 -5.41 -6.87
CA VAL A 41 -3.04 -6.44 -5.89
C VAL A 41 -4.05 -6.30 -4.76
N ALA A 42 -5.11 -7.11 -4.81
CA ALA A 42 -6.14 -7.18 -3.79
C ALA A 42 -5.66 -8.08 -2.65
N THR A 43 -5.46 -7.52 -1.46
CA THR A 43 -4.93 -8.29 -0.32
C THR A 43 -6.00 -8.78 0.64
N ALA A 44 -7.25 -8.37 0.46
CA ALA A 44 -8.33 -8.93 1.23
C ALA A 44 -8.66 -10.36 0.79
N GLN A 45 -9.00 -11.21 1.75
CA GLN A 45 -9.57 -12.53 1.45
C GLN A 45 -10.94 -12.34 0.83
N VAL A 46 -11.21 -13.07 -0.26
CA VAL A 46 -12.53 -13.09 -0.88
C VAL A 46 -13.42 -13.99 -0.05
N ASP A 47 -14.45 -13.43 0.58
CA ASP A 47 -15.58 -14.22 1.06
C ASP A 47 -16.61 -14.29 -0.07
N GLU A 48 -16.69 -15.44 -0.75
CA GLU A 48 -17.64 -15.68 -1.84
C GLU A 48 -19.11 -15.62 -1.36
N ASN A 49 -19.35 -15.63 -0.04
CA ASN A 49 -20.67 -15.55 0.54
C ASN A 49 -21.06 -14.13 1.01
N ASP A 50 -20.22 -13.11 0.76
CA ASP A 50 -20.54 -11.71 1.05
C ASP A 50 -21.03 -10.99 -0.23
N PRO A 51 -22.34 -10.70 -0.36
CA PRO A 51 -22.89 -10.00 -1.51
C PRO A 51 -22.43 -8.53 -1.59
N GLU A 52 -22.09 -7.92 -0.44
CA GLU A 52 -21.56 -6.55 -0.38
C GLU A 52 -20.13 -6.51 -0.90
N TRP A 53 -19.33 -7.55 -0.59
CA TRP A 53 -17.99 -7.76 -1.15
C TRP A 53 -18.02 -7.89 -2.67
N SER A 54 -18.91 -8.74 -3.19
CA SER A 54 -19.07 -8.97 -4.63
C SER A 54 -19.48 -7.71 -5.39
N SER A 55 -20.45 -6.94 -4.86
CA SER A 55 -20.87 -5.66 -5.45
C SER A 55 -19.77 -4.59 -5.41
N ARG A 56 -18.95 -4.58 -4.36
CA ARG A 56 -17.77 -3.70 -4.28
C ARG A 56 -16.74 -4.07 -5.33
N ILE A 57 -16.40 -5.35 -5.48
CA ILE A 57 -15.47 -5.81 -6.54
C ILE A 57 -15.97 -5.37 -7.92
N GLU A 58 -17.24 -5.60 -8.25
CA GLU A 58 -17.79 -5.22 -9.55
C GLU A 58 -17.70 -3.71 -9.81
N LYS A 59 -18.08 -2.87 -8.83
CA LYS A 59 -17.95 -1.40 -8.97
C LYS A 59 -16.51 -0.93 -9.08
N HIS A 60 -15.57 -1.64 -8.45
CA HIS A 60 -14.15 -1.33 -8.55
C HIS A 60 -13.56 -1.80 -9.88
N GLN A 61 -13.95 -2.98 -10.38
CA GLN A 61 -13.56 -3.48 -11.69
C GLN A 61 -14.12 -2.60 -12.82
N GLN A 62 -15.38 -2.14 -12.72
CA GLN A 62 -15.99 -1.25 -13.71
C GLN A 62 -15.32 0.13 -13.78
N ARG A 63 -14.73 0.61 -12.68
CA ARG A 63 -13.96 1.87 -12.64
C ARG A 63 -12.56 1.73 -13.25
N ARG A 64 -12.02 0.52 -13.30
CA ARG A 64 -10.69 0.24 -13.84
C ARG A 64 -10.77 0.09 -15.36
N LEU A 65 -9.75 0.58 -16.05
CA LEU A 65 -9.60 0.33 -17.48
C LEU A 65 -9.52 -1.19 -17.70
N ASN A 66 -10.16 -1.71 -18.74
CA ASN A 66 -10.14 -3.13 -19.12
C ASN A 66 -8.71 -3.71 -19.30
N SER A 67 -7.68 -2.86 -19.32
CA SER A 67 -6.28 -3.24 -19.41
C SER A 67 -5.62 -3.63 -18.08
N TRP A 68 -6.27 -3.42 -16.93
CA TRP A 68 -5.67 -3.71 -15.63
C TRP A 68 -5.73 -5.20 -15.32
N LYS A 69 -4.62 -5.75 -14.82
CA LYS A 69 -4.58 -7.11 -14.26
C LYS A 69 -4.95 -7.06 -12.79
N THR A 70 -5.83 -7.93 -12.32
CA THR A 70 -6.13 -8.08 -10.89
C THR A 70 -5.54 -9.40 -10.36
N LEU A 71 -4.87 -9.34 -9.20
CA LEU A 71 -4.34 -10.49 -8.47
C LEU A 71 -4.91 -10.50 -7.06
N LEU A 72 -5.33 -11.68 -6.59
CA LEU A 72 -5.71 -11.91 -5.20
C LEU A 72 -4.46 -12.40 -4.45
N VAL A 73 -3.95 -11.57 -3.54
CA VAL A 73 -2.68 -11.81 -2.84
C VAL A 73 -2.85 -11.52 -1.35
N PRO A 74 -3.52 -12.41 -0.60
CA PRO A 74 -3.78 -12.18 0.82
C PRO A 74 -2.51 -12.21 1.68
N VAL A 75 -1.48 -12.97 1.27
CA VAL A 75 -0.28 -13.25 2.07
C VAL A 75 0.99 -12.96 1.28
N GLU A 76 1.14 -13.55 0.08
CA GLU A 76 2.37 -13.61 -0.72
C GLU A 76 2.75 -12.30 -1.46
N LEU A 77 2.74 -11.18 -0.75
CA LEU A 77 2.96 -9.84 -1.31
C LEU A 77 4.40 -9.65 -1.81
N ALA A 78 5.39 -10.08 -1.04
CA ALA A 78 6.80 -9.99 -1.41
C ALA A 78 7.10 -10.80 -2.69
N ALA A 79 6.57 -12.02 -2.79
CA ALA A 79 6.69 -12.86 -3.98
C ALA A 79 6.00 -12.22 -5.20
N THR A 80 4.84 -11.61 -5.01
CA THR A 80 4.12 -10.88 -6.07
C THR A 80 4.93 -9.70 -6.58
N ILE A 81 5.54 -8.90 -5.70
CA ILE A 81 6.39 -7.78 -6.09
C ILE A 81 7.60 -8.27 -6.91
N ARG A 82 8.23 -9.38 -6.50
CA ARG A 82 9.32 -10.00 -7.27
C ARG A 82 8.87 -10.45 -8.67
N GLY A 83 7.67 -11.03 -8.76
CA GLY A 83 7.09 -11.52 -10.02
C GLY A 83 6.73 -10.44 -11.04
N TYR A 84 6.49 -9.20 -10.60
CA TYR A 84 6.19 -8.06 -11.48
C TYR A 84 7.20 -6.92 -11.26
N SER A 85 8.49 -7.26 -11.24
CA SER A 85 9.56 -6.33 -10.85
C SER A 85 10.07 -5.42 -11.96
N GLU A 86 9.55 -5.55 -13.18
CA GLU A 86 9.98 -4.78 -14.35
C GLU A 86 9.56 -3.30 -14.30
N SER A 87 10.35 -2.41 -14.89
CA SER A 87 10.11 -0.96 -14.84
C SER A 87 8.85 -0.49 -15.58
N ASN A 88 8.34 -1.30 -16.51
CA ASN A 88 7.08 -1.10 -17.24
C ASN A 88 5.84 -1.48 -16.41
N CYS A 89 6.00 -2.01 -15.20
CA CYS A 89 4.92 -2.42 -14.30
C CYS A 89 4.63 -1.37 -13.22
N CYS A 90 3.36 -1.27 -12.85
CA CYS A 90 2.89 -0.54 -11.67
C CYS A 90 2.01 -1.46 -10.83
N LEU A 91 2.46 -1.82 -9.63
CA LEU A 91 1.66 -2.57 -8.67
C LEU A 91 0.88 -1.59 -7.80
N LEU A 92 -0.44 -1.75 -7.73
CA LEU A 92 -1.29 -1.03 -6.78
C LEU A 92 -1.78 -2.01 -5.71
N VAL A 93 -1.24 -1.89 -4.50
CA VAL A 93 -1.55 -2.76 -3.36
C VAL A 93 -2.66 -2.13 -2.52
N ASP A 94 -3.84 -2.75 -2.52
CA ASP A 94 -5.01 -2.30 -1.77
C ASP A 94 -5.57 -3.47 -0.91
N SER A 95 -5.37 -3.48 0.41
CA SER A 95 -4.58 -2.52 1.22
C SER A 95 -3.57 -3.20 2.14
N LEU A 96 -2.64 -2.40 2.69
CA LEU A 96 -1.74 -2.88 3.73
C LEU A 96 -2.47 -3.24 5.03
N GLY A 97 -3.60 -2.60 5.34
CA GLY A 97 -4.41 -2.96 6.50
C GLY A 97 -5.02 -4.35 6.37
N THR A 98 -5.54 -4.70 5.19
CA THR A 98 -6.07 -6.06 4.94
C THR A 98 -4.98 -7.10 4.84
N TRP A 99 -3.83 -6.76 4.24
CA TRP A 99 -2.66 -7.65 4.21
C TRP A 99 -2.17 -7.97 5.64
N MET A 100 -2.02 -6.95 6.48
CA MET A 100 -1.60 -7.15 7.86
C MET A 100 -2.67 -7.86 8.70
N ALA A 101 -3.97 -7.64 8.44
CA ALA A 101 -5.04 -8.42 9.09
C ALA A 101 -4.89 -9.94 8.86
N ASN A 102 -4.55 -10.35 7.64
CA ASN A 102 -4.36 -11.77 7.30
C ASN A 102 -3.15 -12.40 7.99
N LEU A 103 -2.19 -11.57 8.44
CA LEU A 103 -0.93 -11.98 9.05
C LEU A 103 -0.88 -11.68 10.55
N LEU A 104 -1.97 -11.16 11.12
CA LEU A 104 -1.98 -10.60 12.47
C LEU A 104 -1.63 -11.63 13.55
N GLU A 105 -1.99 -12.90 13.31
CA GLU A 105 -1.74 -14.01 14.24
C GLU A 105 -0.34 -14.62 14.08
N GLN A 106 0.49 -14.14 13.15
CA GLN A 106 1.88 -14.57 13.08
C GLN A 106 2.62 -14.18 14.37
N GLU A 107 3.40 -15.14 14.88
CA GLU A 107 4.39 -14.91 15.94
C GLU A 107 5.36 -13.79 15.53
N GLU A 108 5.89 -13.05 16.50
CA GLU A 108 6.65 -11.82 16.23
C GLU A 108 7.87 -12.06 15.32
N GLU A 109 8.63 -13.13 15.55
CA GLU A 109 9.79 -13.50 14.71
C GLU A 109 9.39 -13.75 13.24
N VAL A 110 8.25 -14.41 13.02
CA VAL A 110 7.72 -14.68 11.67
C VAL A 110 7.22 -13.39 11.01
N TRP A 111 6.57 -12.52 11.79
CA TRP A 111 6.13 -11.22 11.32
C TRP A 111 7.30 -10.33 10.90
N GLU A 112 8.36 -10.26 11.71
CA GLU A 112 9.59 -9.53 11.39
C GLU A 112 10.23 -10.03 10.10
N SER A 113 10.36 -11.35 9.94
CA SER A 113 10.85 -11.96 8.69
C SER A 113 9.97 -11.61 7.49
N THR A 114 8.65 -11.66 7.65
CA THR A 114 7.68 -11.34 6.58
C THR A 114 7.81 -9.87 6.15
N VAL A 115 7.96 -8.96 7.10
CA VAL A 115 8.21 -7.54 6.82
C VAL A 115 9.57 -7.36 6.14
N GLN A 116 10.61 -8.02 6.61
CA GLN A 116 11.94 -7.97 6.00
C GLN A 116 11.90 -8.42 4.52
N GLU A 117 11.24 -9.53 4.23
CA GLU A 117 11.08 -10.03 2.85
C GLU A 117 10.33 -9.03 1.94
N LEU A 118 9.32 -8.35 2.48
CA LEU A 118 8.64 -7.26 1.77
C LEU A 118 9.63 -6.15 1.42
N PHE A 119 10.42 -5.66 2.38
CA PHE A 119 11.41 -4.60 2.13
C PHE A 119 12.53 -5.04 1.17
N GLU A 120 12.96 -6.29 1.22
CA GLU A 120 13.92 -6.85 0.27
C GLU A 120 13.35 -6.90 -1.16
N SER A 121 12.09 -7.35 -1.31
CA SER A 121 11.41 -7.34 -2.60
C SER A 121 11.28 -5.92 -3.16
N LEU A 122 10.98 -4.96 -2.28
CA LEU A 122 10.93 -3.56 -2.63
C LEU A 122 12.33 -3.08 -3.02
N ALA A 123 13.39 -3.38 -2.28
CA ALA A 123 14.76 -2.98 -2.61
C ALA A 123 15.15 -3.36 -4.04
N GLN A 124 14.77 -4.57 -4.49
CA GLN A 124 15.16 -5.16 -5.76
C GLN A 124 14.24 -4.82 -6.95
N THR A 125 13.02 -4.33 -6.72
CA THR A 125 12.08 -4.05 -7.81
C THR A 125 12.41 -2.78 -8.60
N ALA A 126 12.28 -2.82 -9.92
CA ALA A 126 12.29 -1.65 -10.79
C ALA A 126 10.87 -1.11 -11.07
N ALA A 127 9.84 -1.87 -10.69
CA ALA A 127 8.44 -1.47 -10.85
C ALA A 127 8.10 -0.26 -9.98
N THR A 128 7.04 0.46 -10.39
CA THR A 128 6.36 1.39 -9.48
C THR A 128 5.48 0.59 -8.53
N VAL A 129 5.49 0.91 -7.24
CA VAL A 129 4.62 0.26 -6.25
C VAL A 129 3.86 1.33 -5.49
N VAL A 130 2.53 1.31 -5.61
CA VAL A 130 1.62 2.20 -4.89
C VAL A 130 0.97 1.41 -3.77
N PHE A 131 1.19 1.81 -2.53
CA PHE A 131 0.58 1.21 -1.35
C PHE A 131 -0.58 2.05 -0.84
N VAL A 132 -1.71 1.40 -0.57
CA VAL A 132 -2.84 1.97 0.17
C VAL A 132 -2.78 1.49 1.61
N ALA A 133 -2.84 2.41 2.57
CA ALA A 133 -2.82 2.09 4.00
C ALA A 133 -3.87 2.87 4.80
N GLU A 134 -4.35 2.27 5.88
CA GLU A 134 -5.26 2.90 6.83
C GLU A 134 -4.51 3.67 7.93
N GLU A 135 -4.97 4.87 8.24
CA GLU A 135 -4.64 5.57 9.49
C GLU A 135 -5.57 5.09 10.62
N VAL A 136 -5.08 4.19 11.48
CA VAL A 136 -5.86 3.61 12.60
C VAL A 136 -5.44 4.13 13.99
N GLY A 137 -4.44 5.01 14.05
CA GLY A 137 -3.83 5.47 15.30
C GLY A 137 -4.42 6.74 15.91
N TRP A 138 -5.42 7.38 15.29
CA TRP A 138 -5.88 8.72 15.69
C TRP A 138 -7.00 8.70 16.75
N GLY A 139 -7.47 7.51 17.13
CA GLY A 139 -8.54 7.31 18.09
C GLY A 139 -8.06 6.88 19.48
N VAL A 140 -8.98 6.34 20.26
CA VAL A 140 -8.68 5.74 21.58
C VAL A 140 -7.88 4.45 21.45
N VAL A 141 -7.18 4.07 22.51
CA VAL A 141 -6.49 2.76 22.59
C VAL A 141 -7.53 1.63 22.49
N PRO A 142 -7.35 0.65 21.59
CA PRO A 142 -8.26 -0.49 21.50
C PRO A 142 -8.38 -1.26 22.83
N ALA A 143 -9.61 -1.63 23.20
CA ALA A 143 -9.89 -2.36 24.44
C ALA A 143 -9.24 -3.75 24.46
N TYR A 144 -9.17 -4.42 23.31
CA TYR A 144 -8.67 -5.78 23.18
C TYR A 144 -7.20 -5.84 22.74
N PRO A 145 -6.41 -6.81 23.26
CA PRO A 145 -5.00 -6.99 22.86
C PRO A 145 -4.79 -7.09 21.35
N ILE A 146 -5.62 -7.87 20.67
CA ILE A 146 -5.52 -8.09 19.22
C ILE A 146 -5.67 -6.79 18.41
N GLY A 147 -6.53 -5.87 18.86
CA GLY A 147 -6.70 -4.57 18.23
C GLY A 147 -5.51 -3.64 18.46
N ARG A 148 -4.88 -3.72 19.64
CA ARG A 148 -3.63 -2.98 19.91
C ARG A 148 -2.50 -3.50 19.03
N LEU A 149 -2.36 -4.83 18.93
CA LEU A 149 -1.38 -5.46 18.05
C LEU A 149 -1.54 -5.03 16.59
N PHE A 150 -2.77 -5.06 16.06
CA PHE A 150 -3.09 -4.60 14.71
C PHE A 150 -2.66 -3.14 14.51
N ARG A 151 -3.06 -2.24 15.42
CA ARG A 151 -2.73 -0.82 15.35
C ARG A 151 -1.23 -0.59 15.35
N ASP A 152 -0.51 -1.26 16.25
CA ASP A 152 0.92 -1.06 16.45
C ASP A 152 1.73 -1.65 15.28
N ARG A 153 1.38 -2.85 14.79
CA ARG A 153 2.01 -3.46 13.59
C ARG A 153 1.78 -2.63 12.33
N LEU A 154 0.54 -2.19 12.08
CA LEU A 154 0.23 -1.35 10.91
C LEU A 154 0.97 -0.02 10.95
N GLY A 155 0.93 0.66 12.10
CA GLY A 155 1.59 1.96 12.28
C GLY A 155 3.10 1.86 12.06
N ASN A 156 3.73 0.80 12.59
CA ASN A 156 5.15 0.55 12.38
C ASN A 156 5.48 0.28 10.92
N LEU A 157 4.70 -0.58 10.23
CA LEU A 157 4.89 -0.88 8.82
C LEU A 157 4.76 0.37 7.93
N VAL A 158 3.70 1.15 8.13
CA VAL A 158 3.44 2.41 7.39
C VAL A 158 4.57 3.42 7.63
N ARG A 159 5.05 3.54 8.87
CA ARG A 159 6.18 4.40 9.21
C ARG A 159 7.47 3.96 8.52
N GLN A 160 7.76 2.67 8.47
CA GLN A 160 8.94 2.14 7.77
C GLN A 160 8.84 2.36 6.25
N LEU A 161 7.67 2.12 5.66
CA LEU A 161 7.42 2.40 4.23
C LEU A 161 7.54 3.90 3.92
N GLY A 162 7.03 4.77 4.80
CA GLY A 162 7.11 6.21 4.65
C GLY A 162 8.53 6.75 4.53
N LYS A 163 9.54 6.04 5.05
CA LYS A 163 10.96 6.41 4.89
C LYS A 163 11.50 6.18 3.47
N ILE A 164 11.00 5.16 2.78
CA ILE A 164 11.47 4.78 1.44
C ILE A 164 10.49 5.19 0.34
N ALA A 165 9.28 5.60 0.71
CA ALA A 165 8.24 6.06 -0.19
C ALA A 165 8.47 7.53 -0.55
N HIS A 166 8.35 7.83 -1.84
CA HIS A 166 8.34 9.19 -2.35
C HIS A 166 7.51 9.25 -3.65
N PRO A 167 6.37 9.96 -3.66
CA PRO A 167 5.75 10.71 -2.55
C PRO A 167 4.95 9.86 -1.53
N VAL A 168 4.69 10.46 -0.37
CA VAL A 168 3.71 10.04 0.66
C VAL A 168 2.52 11.00 0.64
N TYR A 169 1.30 10.46 0.56
CA TYR A 169 0.05 11.21 0.56
C TYR A 169 -0.81 10.88 1.77
N LEU A 170 -1.40 11.90 2.39
CA LEU A 170 -2.52 11.77 3.31
C LEU A 170 -3.81 12.13 2.58
N VAL A 171 -4.80 11.25 2.60
CA VAL A 171 -6.13 11.49 2.03
C VAL A 171 -7.15 11.56 3.16
N THR A 172 -7.89 12.66 3.25
CA THR A 172 -8.90 12.87 4.31
C THR A 172 -10.03 13.75 3.82
N GLY A 173 -11.28 13.40 4.14
CA GLY A 173 -12.45 14.17 3.73
C GLY A 173 -12.57 14.43 2.22
N GLY A 174 -12.04 13.55 1.37
CA GLY A 174 -11.99 13.75 -0.09
C GLY A 174 -10.87 14.67 -0.58
N HIS A 175 -10.00 15.16 0.29
CA HIS A 175 -8.84 15.97 -0.05
C HIS A 175 -7.55 15.17 0.05
N VAL A 176 -6.60 15.49 -0.84
CA VAL A 176 -5.28 14.87 -0.88
C VAL A 176 -4.23 15.89 -0.46
N LEU A 177 -3.37 15.51 0.50
CA LEU A 177 -2.25 16.28 0.97
C LEU A 177 -0.94 15.55 0.67
N ASN A 178 -0.04 16.15 -0.09
CA ASN A 178 1.29 15.59 -0.35
C ASN A 178 2.21 15.88 0.85
N LEU A 179 2.38 14.90 1.73
CA LEU A 179 3.22 15.03 2.92
C LEU A 179 4.69 15.18 2.57
N SER A 180 5.17 14.55 1.49
CA SER A 180 6.57 14.69 1.06
C SER A 180 6.92 16.07 0.51
N ALA A 181 5.93 16.85 0.08
CA ALA A 181 6.14 18.21 -0.43
C ALA A 181 5.99 19.28 0.66
N LEU A 182 5.21 19.01 1.71
CA LEU A 182 4.85 19.98 2.74
C LEU A 182 5.49 19.70 4.11
N GLY A 183 5.88 18.45 4.35
CA GLY A 183 6.51 18.01 5.60
C GLY A 183 7.96 17.59 5.40
N GLU A 184 8.60 17.27 6.51
CA GLU A 184 9.96 16.73 6.53
C GLU A 184 9.90 15.25 6.96
N PRO A 185 10.73 14.38 6.37
CA PRO A 185 10.85 13.02 6.85
C PRO A 185 11.38 13.01 8.29
N LEU A 186 10.92 12.05 9.10
CA LEU A 186 11.52 11.83 10.41
C LEU A 186 13.01 11.49 10.21
N PRO A 187 13.93 12.06 11.00
CA PRO A 187 15.32 11.67 10.95
C PRO A 187 15.43 10.18 11.27
N ASP A 188 16.41 9.51 10.65
CA ASP A 188 16.78 8.18 11.10
C ASP A 188 17.23 8.30 12.55
N SER A 189 16.56 7.55 13.43
CA SER A 189 16.91 7.51 14.84
C SER A 189 18.39 7.14 14.93
N LEU A 190 19.19 8.03 15.51
CA LEU A 190 20.54 7.74 15.98
C LEU A 190 20.39 6.63 17.02
N VAL A 191 20.49 5.37 16.57
CA VAL A 191 20.68 4.22 17.46
C VAL A 191 22.17 4.10 17.72
#